data_AF-A0A183C3C9-F1
#
_entry.id   AF-A0A183C3C9-F1
#
_cell.length_a   1.000
_cell.length_b   1.000
_cell.length_c   1.000
_cell.angle_alpha   90.00
_cell.angle_beta   90.00
_cell.angle_gamma   90.00
#
_symmetry.space_group_name_H-M   'P 1'
#
loop_
_entity.id
_entity.type
_entity.pdbx_description
1 polymer ?
#
loop_
_entity_poly.entity_id
_entity_poly.type
_entity_poly.pdbx_seq_one_letter_code
_entity_poly.pdbx_strand_id
1 'polypeptide(L)'
;MSSLEGKGGLDALLASRLDEDESFVVTLNYLSDNLHLGAGTAEPQLRMALEDRELELNQQYLEQIEKMNDRVQSFVLKIRAMNAICCELTERIQSNKEKTRELLKKTAVLQTEKRELGAKKVFLDEFFGKYLLDEEEERALALSNQHGLPTLEILNLLGEKLRNTYANLYASVQRECRLLNVEFLDIKPALVHSFELLHRAEEGELFSKALDDYGNARRGFVVRAFIDTLTRGAKIVGSHGPIEQLSTDPLRYVNEMLSWVQHTVAVEKEMLAALLRDCMRHGGAENVPSQARAVLASVAEALCQPLRLRVEQCITKEGNCVVLNRLATLLLFYADAFKETLSDDAHMVLCCKDLHELCTNMCFSAVSSSVQRILVTARVPDYDLLPVQSVNQALLLLRDILEAQNDGAFAAVQDKRSLYNKAN
;
A
#
# COMPACT_ATOMS: atom_id res chain seq x y z
N MET A 1 16.85 4.50 121.03
CA MET A 1 16.59 4.32 122.48
C MET A 1 15.75 5.48 122.97
N SER A 2 14.89 5.24 123.98
CA SER A 2 13.68 5.99 124.38
C SER A 2 12.61 5.97 123.27
N SER A 3 11.57 5.12 123.28
CA SER A 3 10.62 4.74 124.32
C SER A 3 9.87 5.92 124.93
N LEU A 4 8.58 6.00 124.56
CA LEU A 4 7.46 6.25 125.46
C LEU A 4 7.48 7.56 126.24
N GLU A 5 7.02 8.64 125.62
CA GLU A 5 6.29 9.71 126.32
C GLU A 5 5.58 10.58 125.27
N GLY A 6 4.24 10.59 125.30
CA GLY A 6 3.45 11.42 124.37
C GLY A 6 2.12 10.83 123.90
N LYS A 7 1.85 9.54 124.19
CA LYS A 7 0.54 8.89 123.94
C LYS A 7 -0.65 9.61 124.61
N GLY A 8 -0.42 10.49 125.60
CA GLY A 8 -1.51 11.15 126.34
C GLY A 8 -2.18 12.34 125.64
N GLY A 9 -1.55 12.97 124.65
CA GLY A 9 -2.18 14.08 123.91
C GLY A 9 -3.00 13.64 122.70
N LEU A 10 -2.70 12.44 122.19
CA LEU A 10 -3.25 11.87 120.96
C LEU A 10 -4.70 11.40 121.15
N ASP A 11 -5.03 10.82 122.32
CA ASP A 11 -6.37 10.27 122.57
C ASP A 11 -7.45 11.36 122.75
N ALA A 12 -7.08 12.57 123.17
CA ALA A 12 -8.02 13.68 123.37
C ALA A 12 -8.38 14.40 122.05
N LEU A 13 -7.46 14.44 121.08
CA LEU A 13 -7.70 15.06 119.78
C LEU A 13 -8.39 14.11 118.80
N LEU A 14 -8.06 12.81 118.88
CA LEU A 14 -8.70 11.75 118.10
C LEU A 14 -10.20 11.60 118.40
N ALA A 15 -10.67 11.88 119.61
CA ALA A 15 -12.10 11.74 119.94
C ALA A 15 -13.02 12.82 119.34
N SER A 16 -12.49 13.96 118.86
CA SER A 16 -13.31 15.13 118.50
C SER A 16 -13.63 15.27 117.01
N ARG A 17 -12.96 14.51 116.14
CA ARG A 17 -13.01 14.69 114.68
C ARG A 17 -13.32 13.40 113.93
N LEU A 18 -13.79 12.37 114.64
CA LEU A 18 -13.97 11.00 114.16
C LEU A 18 -15.40 10.69 113.71
N ASP A 19 -16.27 11.69 113.53
CA ASP A 19 -17.71 11.44 113.43
C ASP A 19 -18.33 11.40 112.01
N GLU A 20 -17.61 11.60 110.88
CA GLU A 20 -18.31 11.57 109.59
C GLU A 20 -17.71 10.83 108.39
N ASP A 21 -16.50 10.26 108.37
CA ASP A 21 -16.11 9.46 107.18
C ASP A 21 -15.00 8.41 107.45
N GLU A 22 -15.40 7.16 107.69
CA GLU A 22 -14.50 5.98 107.61
C GLU A 22 -13.84 5.88 106.22
N SER A 23 -14.53 6.37 105.18
CA SER A 23 -14.06 6.42 103.79
C SER A 23 -12.87 7.37 103.60
N PHE A 24 -12.81 8.45 104.38
CA PHE A 24 -11.73 9.43 104.33
C PHE A 24 -10.45 8.87 104.95
N VAL A 25 -10.56 8.10 106.03
CA VAL A 25 -9.38 7.51 106.70
C VAL A 25 -8.71 6.44 105.82
N VAL A 26 -9.49 5.63 105.08
CA VAL A 26 -8.91 4.62 104.17
C VAL A 26 -8.26 5.28 102.95
N THR A 27 -8.88 6.31 102.37
CA THR A 27 -8.32 7.03 101.21
C THR A 27 -7.12 7.89 101.61
N LEU A 28 -7.13 8.49 102.79
CA LEU A 28 -5.98 9.23 103.33
C LEU A 28 -4.85 8.28 103.73
N ASN A 29 -5.12 7.08 104.26
CA ASN A 29 -4.07 6.08 104.48
C ASN A 29 -3.51 5.54 103.16
N TYR A 30 -4.34 5.33 102.13
CA TYR A 30 -3.87 4.91 100.82
C TYR A 30 -3.04 6.01 100.13
N LEU A 31 -3.41 7.28 100.29
CA LEU A 31 -2.65 8.42 99.80
C LEU A 31 -1.39 8.66 100.64
N SER A 32 -1.45 8.51 101.96
CA SER A 32 -0.32 8.64 102.89
C SER A 32 0.72 7.55 102.67
N ASP A 33 0.30 6.29 102.46
CA ASP A 33 1.21 5.18 102.19
C ASP A 33 1.91 5.32 100.84
N ASN A 34 1.22 5.90 99.84
CA ASN A 34 1.80 6.17 98.53
C ASN A 34 2.60 7.50 98.48
N LEU A 35 2.43 8.42 99.44
CA LEU A 35 3.11 9.71 99.51
C LEU A 35 4.18 9.82 100.63
N HIS A 36 4.36 8.78 101.46
CA HIS A 36 5.36 8.71 102.54
C HIS A 36 5.49 10.01 103.38
N LEU A 37 4.37 10.63 103.74
CA LEU A 37 4.33 11.89 104.50
C LEU A 37 3.51 11.69 105.79
N GLY A 38 4.15 11.98 106.94
CA GLY A 38 3.57 11.79 108.28
C GLY A 38 2.31 12.64 108.52
N ALA A 39 1.40 12.09 109.33
CA ALA A 39 0.00 12.48 109.55
C ALA A 39 -0.27 13.91 110.11
N GLY A 40 0.18 14.97 109.43
CA GLY A 40 -0.04 16.35 109.88
C GLY A 40 0.26 17.48 108.90
N THR A 41 0.15 17.28 107.58
CA THR A 41 0.46 18.33 106.59
C THR A 41 -0.78 18.89 105.89
N ALA A 42 -0.88 20.22 105.89
CA ALA A 42 -2.04 21.00 105.48
C ALA A 42 -2.40 20.77 103.99
N GLU A 43 -3.70 20.78 103.69
CA GLU A 43 -4.33 20.65 102.36
C GLU A 43 -3.60 21.35 101.18
N PRO A 44 -2.99 22.55 101.32
CA PRO A 44 -2.22 23.17 100.24
C PRO A 44 -0.97 22.38 99.84
N GLN A 45 -0.32 21.69 100.79
CA GLN A 45 0.86 20.88 100.53
C GLN A 45 0.49 19.56 99.84
N LEU A 46 -0.66 18.97 100.17
CA LEU A 46 -1.17 17.79 99.45
C LEU A 46 -1.56 18.14 98.02
N ARG A 47 -2.20 19.30 97.80
CA ARG A 47 -2.56 19.76 96.46
C ARG A 47 -1.32 20.08 95.62
N MET A 48 -0.33 20.78 96.18
CA MET A 48 0.95 21.00 95.48
C MET A 48 1.68 19.68 95.19
N ALA A 49 1.73 18.75 96.14
CA ALA A 49 2.35 17.43 95.92
C ALA A 49 1.58 16.59 94.88
N LEU A 50 0.25 16.70 94.82
CA LEU A 50 -0.58 16.04 93.81
C LEU A 50 -0.37 16.68 92.43
N GLU A 51 -0.37 18.01 92.33
CA GLU A 51 -0.12 18.76 91.10
C GLU A 51 1.31 18.52 90.58
N ASP A 52 2.32 18.48 91.46
CA ASP A 52 3.70 18.14 91.12
C ASP A 52 3.79 16.69 90.61
N ARG A 53 3.07 15.75 91.23
CA ARG A 53 3.04 14.35 90.78
C ARG A 53 2.31 14.17 89.46
N GLU A 54 1.24 14.92 89.22
CA GLU A 54 0.53 14.95 87.94
C GLU A 54 1.43 15.55 86.84
N LEU A 55 2.18 16.60 87.15
CA LEU A 55 3.18 17.16 86.24
C LEU A 55 4.31 16.17 85.95
N GLU A 56 4.83 15.47 86.96
CA GLU A 56 5.83 14.41 86.77
C GLU A 56 5.30 13.26 85.91
N LEU A 57 4.08 12.79 86.18
CA LEU A 57 3.44 11.74 85.39
C LEU A 57 3.24 12.19 83.94
N ASN A 58 2.74 13.41 83.73
CA ASN A 58 2.57 13.96 82.40
C ASN A 58 3.90 14.15 81.65
N GLN A 59 4.97 14.55 82.35
CA GLN A 59 6.32 14.61 81.78
C GLN A 59 6.83 13.20 81.40
N GLN A 60 6.62 12.20 82.26
CA GLN A 60 6.96 10.81 81.95
C GLN A 60 6.16 10.28 80.76
N TYR A 61 4.87 10.60 80.67
CA TYR A 61 4.03 10.25 79.52
C TYR A 61 4.51 10.91 78.24
N LEU A 62 4.85 12.20 78.27
CA LEU A 62 5.40 12.92 77.12
C LEU A 62 6.73 12.30 76.67
N GLU A 63 7.61 11.95 77.60
CA GLU A 63 8.90 11.31 77.30
C GLU A 63 8.73 9.91 76.68
N GLN A 64 7.75 9.13 77.14
CA GLN A 64 7.43 7.83 76.54
C GLN A 64 6.80 7.97 75.14
N ILE A 65 5.94 8.97 74.94
CA ILE A 65 5.34 9.26 73.63
C ILE A 65 6.39 9.78 72.66
N GLU A 66 7.35 10.58 73.13
CA GLU A 66 8.48 11.05 72.31
C GLU A 66 9.33 9.86 71.84
N LYS A 67 9.70 8.94 72.75
CA LYS A 67 10.40 7.69 72.39
C LYS A 67 9.59 6.82 71.43
N MET A 68 8.27 6.77 71.58
CA MET A 68 7.38 6.04 70.66
C MET A 68 7.33 6.72 69.30
N ASN A 69 7.25 8.05 69.24
CA ASN A 69 7.24 8.84 68.03
C ASN A 69 8.56 8.69 67.26
N ASP A 70 9.71 8.69 67.93
CA ASP A 70 11.02 8.44 67.32
C ASP A 70 11.09 7.04 66.69
N ARG A 71 10.56 6.02 67.38
CA ARG A 71 10.48 4.65 66.83
C ARG A 71 9.56 4.59 65.61
N VAL A 72 8.42 5.28 65.63
CA VAL A 72 7.49 5.35 64.49
C VAL A 72 8.13 6.10 63.32
N GLN A 73 8.82 7.21 63.55
CA GLN A 73 9.54 7.94 62.51
C GLN A 73 10.65 7.09 61.89
N SER A 74 11.43 6.38 62.71
CA SER A 74 12.43 5.43 62.22
C SER A 74 11.81 4.33 61.36
N PHE A 75 10.65 3.82 61.75
CA PHE A 75 9.92 2.81 60.97
C PHE A 75 9.40 3.37 59.65
N VAL A 76 8.85 4.59 59.64
CA VAL A 76 8.40 5.27 58.42
C VAL A 76 9.58 5.53 57.47
N LEU A 77 10.75 5.91 57.98
CA LEU A 77 11.95 6.07 57.17
C LEU A 77 12.38 4.74 56.53
N LYS A 78 12.33 3.64 57.28
CA LYS A 78 12.60 2.29 56.73
C LYS A 78 11.59 1.87 55.66
N ILE A 79 10.30 2.15 55.86
CA ILE A 79 9.27 1.87 54.84
C ILE A 79 9.50 2.71 53.59
N ARG A 80 9.83 4.00 53.73
CA ARG A 80 10.14 4.87 52.58
C ARG A 80 11.37 4.37 51.82
N ALA A 81 12.42 3.97 52.54
CA ALA A 81 13.60 3.37 51.92
C ALA A 81 13.26 2.07 51.18
N MET A 82 12.45 1.19 51.77
CA MET A 82 11.99 -0.03 51.13
C MET A 82 11.15 0.26 49.88
N ASN A 83 10.25 1.24 49.95
CA ASN A 83 9.42 1.63 48.81
C ASN A 83 10.27 2.22 47.67
N ALA A 84 11.30 3.01 48.00
CA ALA A 84 12.26 3.51 47.02
C ALA A 84 13.01 2.36 46.31
N ILE A 85 13.46 1.34 47.05
CA ILE A 85 14.10 0.15 46.47
C ILE A 85 13.11 -0.63 45.59
N CYS A 86 11.85 -0.77 46.00
CA CYS A 86 10.83 -1.41 45.19
C CYS A 86 10.54 -0.64 43.89
N CYS A 87 10.51 0.69 43.94
CA CYS A 87 10.38 1.54 42.74
C CYS A 87 11.58 1.35 41.81
N GLU A 88 12.81 1.40 42.33
CA GLU A 88 14.03 1.20 41.53
C GLU A 88 14.07 -0.21 40.90
N LEU A 89 13.68 -1.23 41.65
CA LEU A 89 13.60 -2.61 41.14
C LEU A 89 12.57 -2.71 40.00
N THR A 90 11.43 -2.06 40.17
CA THR A 90 10.36 -2.05 39.17
C THR A 90 10.81 -1.35 37.89
N GLU A 91 11.46 -0.20 38.00
CA GLU A 91 12.04 0.52 36.85
C GLU A 91 13.12 -0.30 36.13
N ARG A 92 14.03 -0.95 36.88
CA ARG A 92 15.04 -1.83 36.29
C ARG A 92 14.42 -3.03 35.57
N ILE A 93 13.38 -3.63 36.14
CA ILE A 93 12.65 -4.73 35.49
C ILE A 93 11.97 -4.25 34.22
N GLN A 94 11.30 -3.09 34.24
CA GLN A 94 10.66 -2.52 33.05
C GLN A 94 11.68 -2.21 31.95
N SER A 95 12.77 -1.53 32.29
CA SER A 95 13.86 -1.23 31.35
C SER A 95 14.47 -2.52 30.75
N ASN A 96 14.69 -3.55 31.58
CA ASN A 96 15.22 -4.81 31.09
C ASN A 96 14.21 -5.55 30.19
N LYS A 97 12.90 -5.48 30.51
CA LYS A 97 11.82 -6.05 29.70
C LYS A 97 11.70 -5.38 28.34
N GLU A 98 11.92 -4.07 28.26
CA GLU A 98 11.97 -3.32 27.01
C GLU A 98 13.18 -3.71 26.16
N LYS A 99 14.38 -3.75 26.78
CA LYS A 99 15.62 -4.18 26.11
C LYS A 99 15.52 -5.62 25.59
N THR A 100 14.99 -6.55 26.39
CA THR A 100 14.76 -7.94 25.95
C THR A 100 13.70 -8.02 24.86
N ARG A 101 12.63 -7.21 24.89
CA ARG A 101 11.65 -7.14 23.80
C ARG A 101 12.27 -6.66 22.49
N GLU A 102 13.14 -5.65 22.55
CA GLU A 102 13.84 -5.15 21.36
C GLU A 102 14.79 -6.20 20.78
N LEU A 103 15.56 -6.88 21.64
CA LEU A 103 16.43 -7.98 21.23
C LEU A 103 15.62 -9.12 20.61
N LEU A 104 14.51 -9.54 21.23
CA LEU A 104 13.64 -10.58 20.68
C LEU A 104 13.09 -10.21 19.30
N LYS A 105 12.72 -8.94 19.08
CA LYS A 105 12.31 -8.47 17.74
C LYS A 105 13.46 -8.57 16.73
N LYS A 106 14.65 -8.08 17.09
CA LYS A 106 15.84 -8.17 16.22
C LYS A 106 16.21 -9.62 15.92
N THR A 107 16.15 -10.51 16.92
CA THR A 107 16.40 -11.94 16.76
C THR A 107 15.35 -12.60 15.86
N ALA A 108 14.08 -12.23 15.98
CA ALA A 108 13.03 -12.77 15.10
C ALA A 108 13.25 -12.38 13.64
N VAL A 109 13.59 -11.10 13.37
CA VAL A 109 13.92 -10.61 12.01
C VAL A 109 15.15 -11.32 11.44
N LEU A 110 16.23 -11.43 12.24
CA LEU A 110 17.43 -12.16 11.82
C LEU A 110 17.15 -13.65 11.58
N GLN A 111 16.24 -14.25 12.35
CA GLN A 111 15.86 -15.65 12.18
C GLN A 111 15.03 -15.86 10.90
N THR A 112 14.18 -14.90 10.52
CA THR A 112 13.48 -14.94 9.22
C THR A 112 14.46 -14.75 8.06
N GLU A 113 15.36 -13.77 8.13
CA GLU A 113 16.39 -13.56 7.10
C GLU A 113 17.32 -14.78 6.95
N LYS A 114 17.72 -15.40 8.07
CA LYS A 114 18.53 -16.62 8.06
C LYS A 114 17.81 -17.79 7.38
N ARG A 115 16.49 -17.91 7.55
CA ARG A 115 15.68 -18.93 6.86
C ARG A 115 15.62 -18.67 5.35
N GLU A 116 15.42 -17.42 4.94
CA GLU A 116 15.43 -17.05 3.52
C GLU A 116 16.78 -17.28 2.86
N LEU A 117 17.87 -16.87 3.52
CA LEU A 117 19.23 -17.14 3.06
C LEU A 117 19.54 -18.64 3.03
N GLY A 118 19.05 -19.40 4.02
CA GLY A 118 19.16 -20.86 4.03
C GLY A 118 18.45 -21.51 2.84
N ALA A 119 17.24 -21.07 2.51
CA ALA A 119 16.51 -21.55 1.34
C ALA A 119 17.23 -21.20 0.03
N LYS A 120 17.76 -19.97 -0.09
CA LYS A 120 18.59 -19.56 -1.24
C LYS A 120 19.87 -20.39 -1.34
N LYS A 121 20.52 -20.71 -0.22
CA LYS A 121 21.73 -21.54 -0.20
C LYS A 121 21.44 -22.97 -0.67
N VAL A 122 20.36 -23.59 -0.18
CA VAL A 122 19.95 -24.93 -0.64
C VAL A 122 19.66 -24.92 -2.15
N PHE A 123 18.98 -23.88 -2.65
CA PHE A 123 18.76 -23.72 -4.08
C PHE A 123 20.06 -23.56 -4.87
N LEU A 124 21.03 -22.80 -4.35
CA LEU A 124 22.35 -22.65 -4.96
C LEU A 124 23.15 -23.96 -4.93
N ASP A 125 23.15 -24.70 -3.83
CA ASP A 125 23.85 -25.98 -3.71
C ASP A 125 23.24 -27.03 -4.67
N GLU A 126 21.91 -27.05 -4.82
CA GLU A 126 21.21 -27.87 -5.82
C GLU A 126 21.52 -27.41 -7.25
N PHE A 127 21.61 -26.09 -7.46
CA PHE A 127 21.97 -25.51 -8.76
C PHE A 127 23.41 -25.86 -9.14
N PHE A 128 24.38 -25.73 -8.23
CA PHE A 128 25.77 -26.10 -8.46
C PHE A 128 25.90 -27.60 -8.74
N GLY A 129 25.24 -28.47 -7.97
CA GLY A 129 25.29 -29.91 -8.21
C GLY A 129 24.68 -30.35 -9.54
N LYS A 130 23.72 -29.59 -10.09
CA LYS A 130 23.04 -29.93 -11.34
C LYS A 130 23.67 -29.28 -12.58
N TYR A 131 24.26 -28.09 -12.42
CA TYR A 131 24.64 -27.22 -13.53
C TYR A 131 26.12 -26.84 -13.61
N LEU A 132 26.94 -27.13 -12.58
CA LEU A 132 28.39 -27.19 -12.73
C LEU A 132 28.83 -28.63 -13.04
N LEU A 133 29.98 -28.77 -13.71
CA LEU A 133 30.68 -30.05 -13.79
C LEU A 133 31.23 -30.40 -12.41
N ASP A 134 31.16 -31.67 -12.03
CA ASP A 134 31.83 -32.14 -10.81
C ASP A 134 33.36 -32.05 -10.99
N GLU A 135 34.13 -31.90 -9.90
CA GLU A 135 35.61 -31.81 -9.98
C GLU A 135 36.22 -33.04 -10.69
N GLU A 136 35.52 -34.17 -10.66
CA GLU A 136 35.90 -35.39 -11.38
C GLU A 136 35.67 -35.29 -12.90
N GLU A 137 34.60 -34.62 -13.33
CA GLU A 137 34.29 -34.36 -14.75
C GLU A 137 35.26 -33.32 -15.34
N GLU A 138 35.67 -32.34 -14.54
CA GLU A 138 36.68 -31.33 -14.92
C GLU A 138 38.09 -31.94 -15.01
N ARG A 139 38.44 -32.89 -14.12
CA ARG A 139 39.69 -33.68 -14.22
C ARG A 139 39.67 -34.62 -15.44
N ALA A 140 38.52 -35.20 -15.79
CA ALA A 140 38.37 -36.02 -16.99
C ALA A 140 38.58 -35.19 -18.27
N LEU A 141 38.13 -33.94 -18.30
CA LEU A 141 38.43 -32.97 -19.37
C LEU A 141 39.92 -32.63 -19.45
N ALA A 142 40.61 -32.47 -18.32
CA ALA A 142 42.05 -32.19 -18.29
C ALA A 142 42.91 -33.37 -18.77
N LEU A 143 42.44 -34.61 -18.56
CA LEU A 143 43.14 -35.83 -18.98
C LEU A 143 42.83 -36.25 -20.44
N SER A 144 41.78 -35.72 -21.08
CA SER A 144 41.32 -36.18 -22.40
C SER A 144 42.07 -35.59 -23.62
N ASN A 145 43.09 -34.76 -23.42
CA ASN A 145 43.93 -34.21 -24.51
C ASN A 145 44.65 -35.28 -25.38
N GLN A 146 44.47 -36.59 -25.10
CA GLN A 146 45.06 -37.70 -25.85
C GLN A 146 44.04 -38.58 -26.62
N HIS A 147 42.73 -38.47 -26.36
CA HIS A 147 41.70 -39.29 -27.03
C HIS A 147 40.46 -38.44 -27.35
N GLY A 148 40.09 -38.29 -28.63
CA GLY A 148 39.05 -37.36 -29.09
C GLY A 148 37.58 -37.77 -28.87
N LEU A 149 37.31 -38.94 -28.28
CA LEU A 149 35.96 -39.49 -28.09
C LEU A 149 35.26 -39.04 -26.79
N PRO A 150 35.93 -39.01 -25.61
CA PRO A 150 35.36 -38.48 -24.37
C PRO A 150 34.96 -37.00 -24.48
N THR A 151 35.69 -36.23 -25.30
CA THR A 151 35.41 -34.80 -25.51
C THR A 151 34.07 -34.57 -26.23
N LEU A 152 33.67 -35.46 -27.14
CA LEU A 152 32.38 -35.37 -27.82
C LEU A 152 31.21 -35.73 -26.90
N GLU A 153 31.38 -36.76 -26.05
CA GLU A 153 30.37 -37.13 -25.06
C GLU A 153 30.16 -36.03 -24.01
N ILE A 154 31.24 -35.40 -23.53
CA ILE A 154 31.15 -34.28 -22.58
C ILE A 154 30.55 -33.04 -23.25
N LEU A 155 30.89 -32.75 -24.51
CA LEU A 155 30.25 -31.67 -25.27
C LEU A 155 28.75 -31.92 -25.46
N ASN A 156 28.34 -33.16 -25.72
CA ASN A 156 26.92 -33.53 -25.82
C ASN A 156 26.21 -33.38 -24.48
N LEU A 157 26.83 -33.83 -23.38
CA LEU A 157 26.29 -33.71 -22.03
C LEU A 157 26.20 -32.24 -21.58
N LEU A 158 27.20 -31.42 -21.91
CA LEU A 158 27.19 -29.98 -21.67
C LEU A 158 26.07 -29.32 -22.47
N GLY A 159 25.92 -29.66 -23.75
CA GLY A 159 24.83 -29.17 -24.60
C GLY A 159 23.45 -29.58 -24.08
N GLU A 160 23.31 -30.77 -23.50
CA GLU A 160 22.06 -31.22 -22.88
C GLU A 160 21.78 -30.49 -21.56
N LYS A 161 22.78 -30.33 -20.67
CA LYS A 161 22.67 -29.53 -19.45
C LYS A 161 22.28 -28.09 -19.79
N LEU A 162 22.90 -27.50 -20.81
CA LEU A 162 22.63 -26.14 -21.28
C LEU A 162 21.20 -25.99 -21.83
N ARG A 163 20.72 -26.90 -22.69
CA ARG A 163 19.32 -26.92 -23.13
C ARG A 163 18.34 -27.04 -21.96
N ASN A 164 18.65 -27.88 -20.97
CA ASN A 164 17.83 -28.02 -19.76
C ASN A 164 17.82 -26.74 -18.90
N THR A 165 18.93 -26.00 -18.81
CA THR A 165 18.95 -24.69 -18.12
C THR A 165 18.06 -23.68 -18.81
N TYR A 166 18.15 -23.56 -20.15
CA TYR A 166 17.35 -22.62 -20.91
C TYR A 166 15.87 -22.98 -20.90
N ALA A 167 15.52 -24.27 -20.93
CA ALA A 167 14.13 -24.72 -20.77
C ALA A 167 13.55 -24.33 -19.40
N ASN A 168 14.33 -24.47 -18.33
CA ASN A 168 13.92 -24.06 -16.98
C ASN A 168 13.82 -22.55 -16.83
N LEU A 169 14.75 -21.80 -17.43
CA LEU A 169 14.70 -20.34 -17.50
C LEU A 169 13.43 -19.88 -18.22
N TYR A 170 13.14 -20.45 -19.40
CA TYR A 170 11.93 -20.19 -20.16
C TYR A 170 10.66 -20.52 -19.36
N ALA A 171 10.61 -21.65 -18.65
CA ALA A 171 9.48 -21.99 -17.77
C ALA A 171 9.32 -21.02 -16.59
N SER A 172 10.41 -20.40 -16.11
CA SER A 172 10.36 -19.32 -15.13
C SER A 172 9.79 -18.04 -15.74
N VAL A 173 10.29 -17.64 -16.92
CA VAL A 173 9.80 -16.48 -17.69
C VAL A 173 8.32 -16.62 -17.98
N GLN A 174 7.87 -17.78 -18.45
CA GLN A 174 6.46 -18.04 -18.73
C GLN A 174 5.58 -17.86 -17.48
N ARG A 175 6.05 -18.31 -16.31
CA ARG A 175 5.33 -18.12 -15.04
C ARG A 175 5.24 -16.66 -14.65
N GLU A 176 6.34 -15.91 -14.75
CA GLU A 176 6.38 -14.47 -14.47
C GLU A 176 5.52 -13.68 -15.47
N CYS A 177 5.51 -14.05 -16.75
CA CYS A 177 4.64 -13.43 -17.75
C CYS A 177 3.16 -13.57 -17.40
N ARG A 178 2.74 -14.73 -16.85
CA ARG A 178 1.36 -14.93 -16.38
C ARG A 178 0.98 -14.05 -15.18
N LEU A 179 1.96 -13.52 -14.45
CA LEU A 179 1.73 -12.62 -13.31
C LEU A 179 1.60 -11.15 -13.74
N LEU A 180 1.88 -10.80 -15.00
CA LEU A 180 1.72 -9.46 -15.58
C LEU A 180 0.24 -9.06 -15.80
N ASN A 181 -0.62 -9.32 -14.81
CA ASN A 181 -2.06 -9.10 -14.86
C ASN A 181 -2.52 -7.87 -14.06
N VAL A 182 -1.62 -6.92 -13.74
CA VAL A 182 -1.93 -5.77 -12.89
C VAL A 182 -1.46 -4.47 -13.58
N GLU A 183 -2.25 -3.40 -13.42
CA GLU A 183 -2.06 -2.08 -14.07
C GLU A 183 -0.76 -1.37 -13.62
N PHE A 184 -0.26 -1.66 -12.41
CA PHE A 184 0.90 -1.01 -11.80
C PHE A 184 2.00 -2.01 -11.45
N LEU A 185 2.51 -2.75 -12.44
CA LEU A 185 3.59 -3.71 -12.20
C LEU A 185 4.94 -3.10 -12.57
N ASP A 186 5.82 -2.97 -11.59
CA ASP A 186 7.24 -2.75 -11.85
C ASP A 186 7.83 -4.03 -12.44
N ILE A 187 8.42 -3.92 -13.63
CA ILE A 187 9.09 -5.05 -14.29
C ILE A 187 10.28 -5.46 -13.43
N LYS A 188 10.23 -6.67 -12.87
CA LYS A 188 11.31 -7.19 -12.02
C LYS A 188 12.61 -7.24 -12.84
N PRO A 189 13.76 -6.80 -12.27
CA PRO A 189 15.04 -6.83 -12.98
C PRO A 189 15.47 -8.26 -13.36
N ALA A 190 15.03 -9.27 -12.58
CA ALA A 190 15.25 -10.67 -12.91
C ALA A 190 14.61 -11.09 -14.24
N LEU A 191 13.43 -10.53 -14.58
CA LEU A 191 12.74 -10.83 -15.83
C LEU A 191 13.49 -10.20 -17.01
N VAL A 192 13.90 -8.94 -16.89
CA VAL A 192 14.73 -8.23 -17.90
C VAL A 192 15.98 -9.03 -18.23
N HIS A 193 16.72 -9.46 -17.20
CA HIS A 193 17.94 -10.24 -17.40
C HIS A 193 17.65 -11.64 -17.99
N SER A 194 16.51 -12.25 -17.66
CA SER A 194 16.11 -13.53 -18.26
C SER A 194 15.85 -13.40 -19.76
N PHE A 195 15.19 -12.32 -20.21
CA PHE A 195 15.01 -12.04 -21.64
C PHE A 195 16.33 -11.75 -22.36
N GLU A 196 17.26 -11.07 -21.70
CA GLU A 196 18.62 -10.82 -22.22
C GLU A 196 19.38 -12.14 -22.44
N LEU A 197 19.35 -13.05 -21.47
CA LEU A 197 20.01 -14.36 -21.58
C LEU A 197 19.38 -15.24 -22.66
N LEU A 198 18.04 -15.25 -22.77
CA LEU A 198 17.35 -15.98 -23.83
C LEU A 198 17.65 -15.41 -25.22
N HIS A 199 17.83 -14.10 -25.35
CA HIS A 199 18.23 -13.47 -26.61
C HIS A 199 19.66 -13.84 -27.04
N ARG A 200 20.57 -14.01 -26.08
CA ARG A 200 21.96 -14.43 -26.35
C ARG A 200 22.12 -15.92 -26.64
N ALA A 201 21.14 -16.73 -26.29
CA ALA A 201 21.17 -18.15 -26.62
C ALA A 201 21.15 -18.33 -28.14
N GLU A 202 21.91 -19.29 -28.66
CA GLU A 202 21.91 -19.64 -30.10
C GLU A 202 20.51 -20.07 -30.59
N GLU A 203 19.63 -20.48 -29.67
CA GLU A 203 18.23 -20.85 -29.90
C GLU A 203 17.30 -19.64 -29.89
N GLY A 204 17.34 -18.82 -30.95
CA GLY A 204 16.46 -17.64 -31.11
C GLY A 204 14.95 -17.94 -31.06
N GLU A 205 14.54 -19.20 -31.22
CA GLU A 205 13.16 -19.66 -31.10
C GLU A 205 12.59 -19.49 -29.69
N LEU A 206 13.38 -19.73 -28.64
CA LEU A 206 12.94 -19.60 -27.26
C LEU A 206 12.64 -18.15 -26.90
N PHE A 207 13.44 -17.22 -27.43
CA PHE A 207 13.21 -15.79 -27.26
C PHE A 207 11.92 -15.33 -27.94
N SER A 208 11.68 -15.75 -29.19
CA SER A 208 10.42 -15.44 -29.89
C SER A 208 9.21 -15.99 -29.13
N LYS A 209 9.29 -17.23 -28.64
CA LYS A 209 8.21 -17.86 -27.87
C LYS A 209 7.95 -17.15 -26.54
N ALA A 210 9.00 -16.66 -25.87
CA ALA A 210 8.87 -15.88 -24.65
C ALA A 210 8.18 -14.53 -24.89
N LEU A 211 8.48 -13.88 -26.02
CA LEU A 211 7.80 -12.66 -26.46
C LEU A 211 6.31 -12.91 -26.78
N ASP A 212 6.00 -14.03 -27.43
CA ASP A 212 4.61 -14.43 -27.71
C ASP A 212 3.83 -14.69 -26.41
N ASP A 213 4.44 -15.37 -25.43
CA ASP A 213 3.85 -15.60 -24.12
C ASP A 213 3.61 -14.29 -23.33
N TYR A 214 4.54 -13.34 -23.42
CA TYR A 214 4.36 -11.99 -22.88
C TYR A 214 3.15 -11.30 -23.55
N GLY A 215 3.12 -11.31 -24.89
CA GLY A 215 2.02 -10.73 -25.67
C GLY A 215 0.68 -11.36 -25.31
N ASN A 216 0.62 -12.69 -25.16
CA ASN A 216 -0.57 -13.44 -24.75
C ASN A 216 -1.10 -12.99 -23.38
N ALA A 217 -0.22 -12.87 -22.39
CA ALA A 217 -0.59 -12.43 -21.05
C ALA A 217 -1.15 -11.00 -21.07
N ARG A 218 -0.46 -10.07 -21.75
CA ARG A 218 -0.89 -8.68 -21.86
C ARG A 218 -2.18 -8.52 -22.66
N ARG A 219 -2.39 -9.26 -23.75
CA ARG A 219 -3.66 -9.31 -24.50
C ARG A 219 -4.84 -9.61 -23.59
N GLY A 220 -4.76 -10.69 -22.82
CA GLY A 220 -5.83 -11.10 -21.91
C GLY A 220 -6.09 -10.10 -20.79
N PHE A 221 -5.05 -9.39 -20.33
CA PHE A 221 -5.18 -8.32 -19.34
C PHE A 221 -5.82 -7.06 -19.92
N VAL A 222 -5.29 -6.54 -21.03
CA VAL A 222 -5.73 -5.29 -21.68
C VAL A 222 -7.19 -5.37 -22.12
N VAL A 223 -7.64 -6.52 -22.66
CA VAL A 223 -9.07 -6.71 -23.00
C VAL A 223 -9.97 -6.66 -21.77
N ARG A 224 -9.57 -7.29 -20.66
CA ARG A 224 -10.34 -7.23 -19.40
C ARG A 224 -10.35 -5.82 -18.83
N ALA A 225 -9.21 -5.14 -18.82
CA ALA A 225 -9.09 -3.75 -18.37
C ALA A 225 -9.99 -2.83 -19.20
N PHE A 226 -10.04 -3.01 -20.52
CA PHE A 226 -10.92 -2.24 -21.41
C PHE A 226 -12.40 -2.47 -21.08
N ILE A 227 -12.82 -3.72 -20.88
CA ILE A 227 -14.21 -4.03 -20.53
C ILE A 227 -14.57 -3.47 -19.16
N ASP A 228 -13.67 -3.57 -18.18
CA ASP A 228 -13.86 -3.02 -16.84
C ASP A 228 -13.97 -1.49 -16.87
N THR A 229 -13.14 -0.79 -17.64
CA THR A 229 -13.23 0.68 -17.77
C THR A 229 -14.52 1.12 -18.47
N LEU A 230 -14.98 0.36 -19.46
CA LEU A 230 -16.24 0.62 -20.16
C LEU A 230 -17.47 0.44 -19.27
N THR A 231 -17.50 -0.64 -18.49
CA THR A 231 -18.70 -1.07 -17.73
C THR A 231 -18.74 -0.57 -16.29
N ARG A 232 -17.59 -0.42 -15.63
CA ARG A 232 -17.48 -0.05 -14.21
C ARG A 232 -16.90 1.36 -14.01
N GLY A 233 -16.30 1.94 -15.05
CA GLY A 233 -15.54 3.18 -14.93
C GLY A 233 -14.18 2.95 -14.26
N ALA A 234 -13.22 3.86 -14.50
CA ALA A 234 -11.93 3.78 -13.83
C ALA A 234 -12.13 3.95 -12.32
N LYS A 235 -11.54 3.07 -11.49
CA LYS A 235 -11.60 3.11 -10.01
C LYS A 235 -10.84 4.30 -9.38
N ILE A 236 -10.57 5.34 -10.16
CA ILE A 236 -9.86 6.53 -9.73
C ILE A 236 -10.90 7.52 -9.21
N VAL A 237 -10.75 7.92 -7.95
CA VAL A 237 -11.57 8.95 -7.31
C VAL A 237 -11.52 10.23 -8.16
N GLY A 238 -12.65 10.63 -8.73
CA GLY A 238 -12.78 11.81 -9.60
C GLY A 238 -12.79 11.53 -11.11
N SER A 239 -12.67 10.28 -11.54
CA SER A 239 -12.81 9.91 -12.96
C SER A 239 -14.28 9.82 -13.39
N HIS A 240 -14.54 10.13 -14.66
CA HIS A 240 -15.85 10.02 -15.27
C HIS A 240 -16.45 8.62 -15.06
N GLY A 241 -17.77 8.53 -14.90
CA GLY A 241 -18.48 7.26 -14.78
C GLY A 241 -18.20 6.30 -15.94
N PRO A 242 -18.72 5.05 -15.90
CA PRO A 242 -18.55 4.07 -16.96
C PRO A 242 -18.68 4.69 -18.35
N ILE A 243 -17.74 4.42 -19.25
CA ILE A 243 -17.73 5.02 -20.59
C ILE A 243 -19.05 4.69 -21.33
N GLU A 244 -19.70 3.56 -21.01
CA GLU A 244 -21.03 3.21 -21.54
C GLU A 244 -22.14 4.22 -21.20
N GLN A 245 -22.00 5.00 -20.12
CA GLN A 245 -22.93 6.09 -19.78
C GLN A 245 -22.84 7.28 -20.76
N LEU A 246 -21.74 7.40 -21.51
CA LEU A 246 -21.55 8.43 -22.52
C LEU A 246 -22.20 8.07 -23.86
N SER A 247 -22.84 6.90 -24.00
CA SER A 247 -23.48 6.44 -25.24
C SER A 247 -24.56 7.39 -25.80
N THR A 248 -25.02 8.36 -25.03
CA THR A 248 -25.95 9.43 -25.48
C THR A 248 -25.24 10.51 -26.30
N ASP A 249 -23.92 10.67 -26.14
CA ASP A 249 -23.07 11.58 -26.91
C ASP A 249 -22.06 10.76 -27.75
N PRO A 250 -22.37 10.50 -29.03
CA PRO A 250 -21.57 9.64 -29.90
C PRO A 250 -20.11 10.07 -30.04
N LEU A 251 -19.89 11.39 -30.15
CA LEU A 251 -18.55 11.94 -30.37
C LEU A 251 -17.70 11.75 -29.12
N ARG A 252 -18.23 12.07 -27.95
CA ARG A 252 -17.52 11.89 -26.70
C ARG A 252 -17.30 10.42 -26.37
N TYR A 253 -18.29 9.57 -26.63
CA TYR A 253 -18.20 8.13 -26.43
C TYR A 253 -17.06 7.50 -27.23
N VAL A 254 -17.02 7.73 -28.55
CA VAL A 254 -15.98 7.19 -29.43
C VAL A 254 -14.61 7.79 -29.11
N ASN A 255 -14.54 9.09 -28.81
CA ASN A 255 -13.30 9.77 -28.46
C ASN A 255 -12.66 9.22 -27.16
N GLU A 256 -13.45 9.02 -26.11
CA GLU A 256 -12.94 8.48 -24.84
C GLU A 256 -12.48 7.01 -25.00
N MET A 257 -13.19 6.20 -25.81
CA MET A 257 -12.75 4.84 -26.13
C MET A 257 -11.40 4.83 -26.86
N LEU A 258 -11.26 5.63 -27.93
CA LEU A 258 -10.00 5.68 -28.70
C LEU A 258 -8.85 6.29 -27.91
N SER A 259 -9.14 7.30 -27.07
CA SER A 259 -8.16 7.88 -26.14
C SER A 259 -7.65 6.84 -25.14
N TRP A 260 -8.55 6.04 -24.56
CA TRP A 260 -8.16 4.97 -23.64
C TRP A 260 -7.28 3.92 -24.33
N VAL A 261 -7.63 3.52 -25.55
CA VAL A 261 -6.84 2.58 -26.35
C VAL A 261 -5.45 3.16 -26.63
N GLN A 262 -5.37 4.42 -27.07
CA GLN A 262 -4.10 5.09 -27.34
C GLN A 262 -3.21 5.16 -26.10
N HIS A 263 -3.76 5.56 -24.96
CA HIS A 263 -3.03 5.58 -23.70
C HIS A 263 -2.50 4.19 -23.33
N THR A 264 -3.35 3.17 -23.43
CA THR A 264 -2.97 1.79 -23.10
C THR A 264 -1.85 1.28 -24.02
N VAL A 265 -1.93 1.54 -25.33
CA VAL A 265 -0.87 1.19 -26.28
C VAL A 265 0.45 1.89 -25.96
N ALA A 266 0.41 3.16 -25.53
CA ALA A 266 1.60 3.89 -25.10
C ALA A 266 2.25 3.25 -23.86
N VAL A 267 1.45 2.91 -22.85
CA VAL A 267 1.92 2.23 -21.64
C VAL A 267 2.53 0.86 -21.96
N GLU A 268 1.88 0.05 -22.80
CA GLU A 268 2.42 -1.25 -23.22
C GLU A 268 3.74 -1.12 -23.98
N LYS A 269 3.88 -0.08 -24.81
CA LYS A 269 5.14 0.23 -25.52
C LYS A 269 6.26 0.56 -24.54
N GLU A 270 5.98 1.35 -23.51
CA GLU A 270 6.95 1.67 -22.46
C GLU A 270 7.34 0.44 -21.64
N MET A 271 6.37 -0.38 -21.24
CA MET A 271 6.64 -1.65 -20.53
C MET A 271 7.51 -2.58 -21.37
N LEU A 272 7.18 -2.76 -22.66
CA LEU A 272 7.95 -3.62 -23.55
C LEU A 272 9.37 -3.07 -23.79
N ALA A 273 9.52 -1.75 -23.90
CA ALA A 273 10.82 -1.10 -24.01
C ALA A 273 11.66 -1.27 -22.74
N ALA A 274 11.04 -1.19 -21.55
CA ALA A 274 11.69 -1.45 -20.27
C ALA A 274 12.12 -2.91 -20.12
N LEU A 275 11.28 -3.86 -20.57
CA LEU A 275 11.59 -5.29 -20.57
C LEU A 275 12.77 -5.64 -21.47
N LEU A 276 12.82 -5.04 -22.66
CA LEU A 276 13.83 -5.34 -23.68
C LEU A 276 15.04 -4.40 -23.64
N ARG A 277 15.15 -3.56 -22.61
CA ARG A 277 16.19 -2.53 -22.51
C ARG A 277 17.61 -3.10 -22.69
N ASP A 278 17.89 -4.22 -22.04
CA ASP A 278 19.23 -4.81 -22.07
C ASP A 278 19.45 -5.66 -23.33
N CYS A 279 18.39 -6.24 -23.91
CA CYS A 279 18.43 -6.87 -25.24
C CYS A 279 18.76 -5.85 -26.35
N MET A 280 18.20 -4.64 -26.27
CA MET A 280 18.45 -3.56 -27.24
C MET A 280 19.87 -2.97 -27.14
N ARG A 281 20.54 -3.11 -25.99
CA ARG A 281 21.93 -2.65 -25.79
C ARG A 281 22.97 -3.63 -26.36
N HIS A 282 22.64 -4.91 -26.42
CA HIS A 282 23.60 -5.98 -26.72
C HIS A 282 23.26 -6.81 -27.98
N GLY A 283 22.05 -6.71 -28.51
CA GLY A 283 21.60 -7.39 -29.74
C GLY A 283 21.75 -6.53 -30.99
N GLY A 284 22.08 -7.15 -32.13
CA GLY A 284 22.18 -6.50 -33.44
C GLY A 284 20.93 -5.66 -33.74
N ALA A 285 21.16 -4.41 -34.14
CA ALA A 285 20.28 -3.26 -33.98
C ALA A 285 18.90 -3.29 -34.69
N GLU A 286 18.54 -4.32 -35.46
CA GLU A 286 17.36 -4.28 -36.34
C GLU A 286 16.23 -5.27 -35.98
N ASN A 287 16.53 -6.44 -35.40
CA ASN A 287 15.52 -7.50 -35.22
C ASN A 287 14.69 -7.36 -33.92
N VAL A 288 15.30 -6.94 -32.82
CA VAL A 288 14.59 -6.76 -31.54
C VAL A 288 13.49 -5.68 -31.60
N PRO A 289 13.72 -4.48 -32.18
CA PRO A 289 12.67 -3.45 -32.23
C PRO A 289 11.51 -3.82 -33.16
N SER A 290 11.75 -4.58 -34.23
CA SER A 290 10.68 -5.06 -35.12
C SER A 290 9.82 -6.14 -34.44
N GLN A 291 10.45 -7.08 -33.74
CA GLN A 291 9.74 -8.08 -32.91
C GLN A 291 8.92 -7.41 -31.79
N ALA A 292 9.49 -6.40 -31.12
CA ALA A 292 8.77 -5.65 -30.10
C ALA A 292 7.53 -4.94 -30.67
N ARG A 293 7.66 -4.31 -31.85
CA ARG A 293 6.52 -3.69 -32.55
C ARG A 293 5.47 -4.72 -32.95
N ALA A 294 5.86 -5.91 -33.41
CA ALA A 294 4.93 -6.98 -33.76
C ALA A 294 4.11 -7.45 -32.54
N VAL A 295 4.77 -7.63 -31.39
CA VAL A 295 4.09 -7.95 -30.12
C VAL A 295 3.12 -6.85 -29.72
N LEU A 296 3.54 -5.58 -29.79
CA LEU A 296 2.68 -4.43 -29.50
C LEU A 296 1.45 -4.37 -30.43
N ALA A 297 1.64 -4.64 -31.73
CA ALA A 297 0.56 -4.73 -32.70
C ALA A 297 -0.42 -5.86 -32.38
N SER A 298 0.07 -7.03 -31.98
CA SER A 298 -0.75 -8.16 -31.51
C SER A 298 -1.54 -7.82 -30.24
N VAL A 299 -0.95 -7.07 -29.30
CA VAL A 299 -1.65 -6.58 -28.10
C VAL A 299 -2.77 -5.62 -28.46
N ALA A 300 -2.51 -4.66 -29.35
CA ALA A 300 -3.52 -3.72 -29.84
C ALA A 300 -4.65 -4.43 -30.61
N GLU A 301 -4.33 -5.44 -31.43
CA GLU A 301 -5.30 -6.22 -32.21
C GLU A 301 -6.40 -6.84 -31.33
N ALA A 302 -6.06 -7.29 -30.12
CA ALA A 302 -7.04 -7.86 -29.19
C ALA A 302 -8.15 -6.87 -28.78
N LEU A 303 -7.89 -5.57 -28.89
CA LEU A 303 -8.87 -4.51 -28.61
C LEU A 303 -9.76 -4.18 -29.82
N CYS A 304 -9.40 -4.62 -31.04
CA CYS A 304 -10.14 -4.29 -32.25
C CYS A 304 -11.58 -4.76 -32.20
N GLN A 305 -11.82 -6.01 -31.81
CA GLN A 305 -13.18 -6.58 -31.78
C GLN A 305 -14.12 -5.87 -30.79
N PRO A 306 -13.77 -5.66 -29.50
CA PRO A 306 -14.65 -4.97 -28.56
C PRO A 306 -14.83 -3.48 -28.89
N LEU A 307 -13.84 -2.84 -29.53
CA LEU A 307 -13.95 -1.46 -30.03
C LEU A 307 -14.91 -1.40 -31.22
N ARG A 308 -14.68 -2.25 -32.23
CA ARG A 308 -15.46 -2.31 -33.48
C ARG A 308 -16.95 -2.48 -33.19
N LEU A 309 -17.31 -3.47 -32.38
CA LEU A 309 -18.71 -3.73 -32.01
C LEU A 309 -19.42 -2.48 -31.48
N ARG A 310 -18.77 -1.72 -30.59
CA ARG A 310 -19.35 -0.55 -29.94
C ARG A 310 -19.42 0.66 -30.85
N VAL A 311 -18.37 0.89 -31.64
CA VAL A 311 -18.31 2.00 -32.59
C VAL A 311 -19.29 1.77 -33.75
N GLU A 312 -19.38 0.55 -34.30
CA GLU A 312 -20.37 0.20 -35.34
C GLU A 312 -21.80 0.39 -34.84
N GLN A 313 -22.10 -0.06 -33.62
CA GLN A 313 -23.42 0.15 -33.00
C GLN A 313 -23.73 1.64 -32.80
N CYS A 314 -22.73 2.44 -32.41
CA CYS A 314 -22.87 3.89 -32.28
C CYS A 314 -23.20 4.52 -33.65
N ILE A 315 -22.38 4.24 -34.67
CA ILE A 315 -22.56 4.76 -36.04
C ILE A 315 -23.92 4.38 -36.62
N THR A 316 -24.39 3.15 -36.39
CA THR A 316 -25.65 2.65 -36.96
C THR A 316 -26.89 3.31 -36.31
N LYS A 317 -26.79 3.71 -35.04
CA LYS A 317 -27.87 4.41 -34.32
C LYS A 317 -27.95 5.89 -34.68
N GLU A 318 -26.84 6.48 -35.11
CA GLU A 318 -26.77 7.91 -35.41
C GLU A 318 -27.41 8.27 -36.75
N GLY A 319 -28.42 9.15 -36.70
CA GLY A 319 -29.10 9.68 -37.87
C GLY A 319 -28.60 11.07 -38.32
N ASN A 320 -27.78 11.74 -37.51
CA ASN A 320 -27.32 13.09 -37.80
C ASN A 320 -26.05 13.06 -38.67
N CYS A 321 -26.16 13.53 -39.92
CA CYS A 321 -25.04 13.57 -40.87
C CYS A 321 -23.86 14.43 -40.38
N VAL A 322 -24.10 15.49 -39.61
CA VAL A 322 -23.02 16.35 -39.09
C VAL A 322 -22.20 15.60 -38.04
N VAL A 323 -22.85 14.85 -37.15
CA VAL A 323 -22.19 14.03 -36.13
C VAL A 323 -21.41 12.89 -36.77
N LEU A 324 -22.00 12.21 -37.76
CA LEU A 324 -21.32 11.17 -38.55
C LEU A 324 -20.07 11.70 -39.27
N ASN A 325 -20.14 12.90 -39.87
CA ASN A 325 -18.97 13.51 -40.49
C ASN A 325 -17.84 13.78 -39.48
N ARG A 326 -18.18 14.32 -38.30
CA ARG A 326 -17.21 14.56 -37.21
C ARG A 326 -16.60 13.25 -36.71
N LEU A 327 -17.41 12.20 -36.55
CA LEU A 327 -16.94 10.86 -36.16
C LEU A 327 -16.00 10.26 -37.21
N ALA A 328 -16.30 10.41 -38.50
CA ALA A 328 -15.43 9.96 -39.58
C ALA A 328 -14.07 10.66 -39.51
N THR A 329 -14.03 11.99 -39.34
CA THR A 329 -12.76 12.72 -39.18
C THR A 329 -11.99 12.28 -37.93
N LEU A 330 -12.69 12.04 -36.82
CA LEU A 330 -12.09 11.57 -35.57
C LEU A 330 -11.45 10.18 -35.73
N LEU A 331 -12.13 9.24 -36.39
CA LEU A 331 -11.58 7.91 -36.67
C LEU A 331 -10.33 7.96 -37.54
N LEU A 332 -10.31 8.85 -38.54
CA LEU A 332 -9.14 9.04 -39.41
C LEU A 332 -7.96 9.62 -38.63
N PHE A 333 -8.20 10.62 -37.78
CA PHE A 333 -7.18 11.20 -36.90
C PHE A 333 -6.53 10.14 -35.99
N TYR A 334 -7.34 9.28 -35.37
CA TYR A 334 -6.81 8.20 -34.54
C TYR A 334 -6.10 7.13 -35.38
N ALA A 335 -6.55 6.83 -36.59
CA ALA A 335 -5.83 5.92 -37.49
C ALA A 335 -4.41 6.43 -37.78
N ASP A 336 -4.25 7.73 -38.04
CA ASP A 336 -2.93 8.36 -38.22
C ASP A 336 -2.10 8.34 -36.93
N ALA A 337 -2.71 8.62 -35.77
CA ALA A 337 -2.03 8.55 -34.47
C ALA A 337 -1.54 7.13 -34.13
N PHE A 338 -2.33 6.10 -34.46
CA PHE A 338 -1.94 4.69 -34.28
C PHE A 338 -0.86 4.26 -35.28
N LYS A 339 -0.89 4.77 -36.52
CA LYS A 339 0.12 4.51 -37.55
C LYS A 339 1.52 4.92 -37.11
N GLU A 340 1.66 6.07 -36.43
CA GLU A 340 2.94 6.53 -35.87
C GLU A 340 3.52 5.57 -34.81
N THR A 341 2.66 4.82 -34.11
CA THR A 341 3.06 4.00 -32.95
C THR A 341 3.22 2.52 -33.31
N LEU A 342 2.33 1.97 -34.15
CA LEU A 342 2.18 0.53 -34.39
C LEU A 342 2.64 0.06 -35.79
N SER A 343 2.83 0.97 -36.76
CA SER A 343 2.98 0.74 -38.22
C SER A 343 1.66 0.79 -39.02
N ASP A 344 1.76 1.00 -40.34
CA ASP A 344 0.60 1.21 -41.25
C ASP A 344 -0.22 -0.07 -41.48
N ASP A 345 0.43 -1.24 -41.40
CA ASP A 345 -0.18 -2.55 -41.63
C ASP A 345 -0.82 -3.16 -40.36
N ALA A 346 -0.77 -2.46 -39.23
CA ALA A 346 -1.32 -2.95 -37.98
C ALA A 346 -2.86 -3.07 -38.06
N HIS A 347 -3.40 -4.20 -37.57
CA HIS A 347 -4.85 -4.46 -37.55
C HIS A 347 -5.67 -3.36 -36.87
N MET A 348 -5.12 -2.67 -35.87
CA MET A 348 -5.80 -1.52 -35.22
C MET A 348 -5.99 -0.33 -36.17
N VAL A 349 -4.98 -0.04 -37.01
CA VAL A 349 -5.04 1.03 -38.02
C VAL A 349 -6.07 0.68 -39.08
N LEU A 350 -6.05 -0.57 -39.57
CA LEU A 350 -7.04 -1.08 -40.52
C LEU A 350 -8.45 -1.04 -39.94
N CYS A 351 -8.64 -1.47 -38.69
CA CYS A 351 -9.93 -1.40 -38.00
C CYS A 351 -10.47 0.04 -37.93
N CYS A 352 -9.62 1.03 -37.64
CA CYS A 352 -10.03 2.44 -37.65
C CYS A 352 -10.39 2.94 -39.06
N LYS A 353 -9.65 2.51 -40.10
CA LYS A 353 -9.94 2.83 -41.50
C LYS A 353 -11.26 2.21 -41.98
N ASP A 354 -11.53 0.95 -41.63
CA ASP A 354 -12.81 0.26 -41.92
C ASP A 354 -13.99 0.98 -41.25
N LEU A 355 -13.84 1.34 -39.97
CA LEU A 355 -14.86 2.10 -39.23
C LEU A 355 -15.07 3.50 -39.83
N HIS A 356 -14.01 4.14 -40.29
CA HIS A 356 -14.07 5.41 -40.99
C HIS A 356 -14.88 5.27 -42.30
N GLU A 357 -14.61 4.25 -43.10
CA GLU A 357 -15.35 3.98 -44.35
C GLU A 357 -16.84 3.73 -44.07
N LEU A 358 -17.16 2.90 -43.08
CA LEU A 358 -18.54 2.68 -42.62
C LEU A 358 -19.21 4.00 -42.23
N CYS A 359 -18.55 4.81 -41.40
CA CYS A 359 -19.08 6.08 -40.93
C CYS A 359 -19.32 7.05 -42.09
N THR A 360 -18.41 7.07 -43.07
CA THR A 360 -18.51 7.91 -44.26
C THR A 360 -19.68 7.49 -45.15
N ASN A 361 -19.86 6.18 -45.37
CA ASN A 361 -21.00 5.65 -46.14
C ASN A 361 -22.35 5.94 -45.46
N MET A 362 -22.40 5.82 -44.13
CA MET A 362 -23.58 6.20 -43.34
C MET A 362 -23.84 7.70 -43.40
N CYS A 363 -22.80 8.53 -43.36
CA CYS A 363 -22.88 9.98 -43.53
C CYS A 363 -23.49 10.33 -44.90
N PHE A 364 -22.96 9.78 -46.00
CA PHE A 364 -23.50 10.00 -47.34
C PHE A 364 -24.98 9.57 -47.47
N SER A 365 -25.35 8.45 -46.84
CA SER A 365 -26.74 7.97 -46.82
C SER A 365 -27.65 8.92 -46.03
N ALA A 366 -27.18 9.45 -44.89
CA ALA A 366 -27.91 10.42 -44.08
C ALA A 366 -28.06 11.79 -44.78
N VAL A 367 -27.01 12.25 -45.48
CA VAL A 367 -27.06 13.46 -46.33
C VAL A 367 -28.07 13.27 -47.45
N SER A 368 -27.98 12.16 -48.19
CA SER A 368 -28.89 11.86 -49.30
C SER A 368 -30.35 11.82 -48.83
N SER A 369 -30.61 11.18 -47.69
CA SER A 369 -31.95 11.13 -47.09
C SER A 369 -32.46 12.51 -46.64
N SER A 370 -31.56 13.36 -46.13
CA SER A 370 -31.90 14.73 -45.71
C SER A 370 -32.21 15.62 -46.92
N VAL A 371 -31.40 15.52 -47.98
CA VAL A 371 -31.63 16.23 -49.25
C VAL A 371 -32.93 15.77 -49.90
N GLN A 372 -33.21 14.46 -49.95
CA GLN A 372 -34.48 13.95 -50.47
C GLN A 372 -35.69 14.50 -49.70
N ARG A 373 -35.59 14.60 -48.37
CA ARG A 373 -36.64 15.19 -47.53
C ARG A 373 -36.87 16.67 -47.86
N ILE A 374 -35.79 17.43 -48.03
CA ILE A 374 -35.85 18.85 -48.42
C ILE A 374 -36.49 19.00 -49.81
N LEU A 375 -36.12 18.14 -50.76
CA LEU A 375 -36.68 18.14 -52.12
C LEU A 375 -38.18 17.81 -52.16
N VAL A 376 -38.64 16.86 -51.34
CA VAL A 376 -40.08 16.55 -51.23
C VAL A 376 -40.87 17.74 -50.67
N THR A 377 -40.28 18.52 -49.77
CA THR A 377 -40.90 19.74 -49.23
C THR A 377 -40.72 20.98 -50.10
N ALA A 378 -39.94 20.89 -51.19
CA ALA A 378 -39.68 22.03 -52.06
C ALA A 378 -40.96 22.42 -52.82
N ARG A 379 -41.44 23.63 -52.56
CA ARG A 379 -42.55 24.25 -53.30
C ARG A 379 -42.01 25.14 -54.42
N VAL A 380 -42.88 25.43 -55.38
CA VAL A 380 -42.63 26.44 -56.43
C VAL A 380 -42.33 27.79 -55.74
N PRO A 381 -41.37 28.60 -56.23
CA PRO A 381 -41.05 29.89 -55.62
C PRO A 381 -42.29 30.78 -55.53
N ASP A 382 -42.57 31.33 -54.35
CA ASP A 382 -43.62 32.33 -54.18
C ASP A 382 -43.22 33.64 -54.92
N TYR A 383 -44.20 34.47 -55.29
CA TYR A 383 -43.98 35.74 -56.00
C TYR A 383 -43.22 36.79 -55.15
N ASP A 384 -43.03 36.50 -53.87
CA ASP A 384 -42.17 37.25 -52.98
C ASP A 384 -40.72 36.87 -53.31
N LEU A 385 -39.90 37.82 -53.77
CA LEU A 385 -38.49 37.66 -54.20
C LEU A 385 -37.52 37.14 -53.10
N LEU A 386 -38.02 36.45 -52.09
CA LEU A 386 -37.30 35.82 -50.99
C LEU A 386 -36.62 34.52 -51.45
N PRO A 387 -35.50 34.13 -50.81
CA PRO A 387 -34.83 32.87 -51.14
C PRO A 387 -35.72 31.67 -50.78
N VAL A 388 -35.78 30.69 -51.68
CA VAL A 388 -36.57 29.47 -51.50
C VAL A 388 -36.10 28.73 -50.25
N GLN A 389 -37.03 28.46 -49.32
CA GLN A 389 -36.74 27.87 -48.01
C GLN A 389 -35.99 26.53 -48.10
N SER A 390 -36.30 25.70 -49.10
CA SER A 390 -35.61 24.42 -49.34
C SER A 390 -34.14 24.62 -49.75
N VAL A 391 -33.84 25.67 -50.54
CA VAL A 391 -32.46 26.01 -50.92
C VAL A 391 -31.69 26.54 -49.71
N ASN A 392 -32.30 27.40 -48.90
CA ASN A 392 -31.67 27.86 -47.65
C ASN A 392 -31.38 26.70 -46.68
N GLN A 393 -32.31 25.76 -46.53
CA GLN A 393 -32.10 24.57 -45.69
C GLN A 393 -30.96 23.68 -46.19
N ALA A 394 -30.84 23.49 -47.52
CA ALA A 394 -29.75 22.74 -48.10
C ALA A 394 -28.38 23.44 -47.94
N LEU A 395 -28.34 24.77 -48.10
CA LEU A 395 -27.12 25.57 -47.90
C LEU A 395 -26.68 25.59 -46.43
N LEU A 396 -27.62 25.66 -45.48
CA LEU A 396 -27.31 25.54 -44.06
C LEU A 396 -26.76 24.15 -43.71
N LEU A 397 -27.36 23.08 -44.24
CA LEU A 397 -26.85 21.72 -44.04
C LEU A 397 -25.44 21.55 -44.61
N LEU A 398 -25.18 22.08 -45.81
CA LEU A 398 -23.83 22.05 -46.41
C LEU A 398 -22.84 22.85 -45.56
N ARG A 399 -23.22 24.04 -45.09
CA ARG A 399 -22.41 24.85 -44.19
C ARG A 399 -22.08 24.08 -42.92
N ASP A 400 -23.06 23.46 -42.26
CA ASP A 400 -22.86 22.77 -41.00
C ASP A 400 -21.95 21.53 -41.16
N ILE A 401 -21.97 20.85 -42.32
CA ILE A 401 -21.04 19.76 -42.66
C ILE A 401 -19.60 20.28 -42.86
N LEU A 402 -19.45 21.43 -43.54
CA LEU A 402 -18.14 22.03 -43.79
C LEU A 402 -17.53 22.65 -42.53
N GLU A 403 -18.34 23.34 -41.72
CA GLU A 403 -17.92 23.91 -40.43
C GLU A 403 -17.58 22.82 -39.41
N ALA A 404 -18.20 21.64 -39.50
CA ALA A 404 -17.87 20.50 -38.66
C ALA A 404 -16.42 20.01 -38.79
N GLN A 405 -15.72 20.33 -39.88
CA GLN A 405 -14.28 20.05 -40.03
C GLN A 405 -13.39 21.05 -39.28
N ASN A 406 -13.91 22.25 -38.99
CA ASN A 406 -13.17 23.36 -38.38
C ASN A 406 -13.44 23.54 -36.87
N ASP A 407 -14.41 22.82 -36.31
CA ASP A 407 -14.84 23.02 -34.93
C ASP A 407 -13.82 22.43 -33.94
N GLY A 408 -13.36 23.26 -33.00
CA GLY A 408 -12.16 23.11 -32.16
C GLY A 408 -12.11 21.93 -31.17
N ALA A 409 -12.96 20.91 -31.33
CA ALA A 409 -12.83 19.64 -30.60
C ALA A 409 -11.46 18.98 -30.84
N PHE A 410 -10.86 19.18 -32.02
CA PHE A 410 -9.48 18.76 -32.32
C PHE A 410 -8.41 19.54 -31.54
N ALA A 411 -8.66 20.81 -31.19
CA ALA A 411 -7.73 21.61 -30.38
C ALA A 411 -7.67 21.10 -28.92
N ALA A 412 -8.80 20.68 -28.35
CA ALA A 412 -8.84 20.05 -27.03
C ALA A 412 -8.16 18.66 -27.00
N VAL A 413 -8.22 17.91 -28.11
CA VAL A 413 -7.51 16.63 -28.28
C VAL A 413 -6.00 16.84 -28.45
N GLN A 414 -5.57 17.88 -29.17
CA GLN A 414 -4.17 18.32 -29.19
C GLN A 414 -3.68 18.78 -27.82
N ASP A 415 -4.50 19.49 -27.04
CA ASP A 415 -4.13 19.92 -25.69
C ASP A 415 -3.95 18.72 -24.76
N LYS A 416 -4.86 17.72 -24.79
CA LYS A 416 -4.70 16.45 -24.05
C LYS A 416 -3.47 15.64 -24.52
N ARG A 417 -3.19 15.59 -25.83
CA ARG A 417 -1.99 14.95 -26.40
C ARG A 417 -0.70 15.68 -25.98
N SER A 418 -0.75 17.01 -25.88
CA SER A 418 0.38 17.83 -25.43
C SER A 418 0.61 17.73 -23.91
N LEU A 419 -0.46 17.59 -23.12
CA LEU A 419 -0.40 17.37 -21.68
C LEU A 419 0.14 15.97 -21.36
N TYR A 420 -0.25 14.95 -22.13
CA TYR A 420 0.34 13.61 -22.03
C TYR A 420 1.83 13.61 -22.39
N ASN A 421 2.23 14.31 -23.45
CA ASN A 421 3.63 14.42 -23.86
C ASN A 421 4.50 15.31 -22.97
N LYS A 422 3.90 16.17 -22.11
CA LYS A 422 4.61 17.04 -21.14
C LYS A 422 4.65 16.47 -19.71
N ALA A 423 3.90 15.40 -19.43
CA ALA A 423 3.89 14.71 -18.15
C ALA A 423 4.85 13.49 -18.09
N ASN A 424 5.38 13.09 -19.25
CA ASN A 424 6.63 12.32 -19.39
C ASN A 424 7.82 13.28 -19.53
#